data_AF-A0A7S1ZQ15-F1
#
_entry.id   AF-A0A7S1ZQ15-F1
#
_cell.length_a   1.000
_cell.length_b   1.000
_cell.length_c   1.000
_cell.angle_alpha   90.00
_cell.angle_beta   90.00
_cell.angle_gamma   90.00
#
_symmetry.space_group_name_H-M   'P 1'
#
loop_
_entity.id
_entity.type
_entity.pdbx_description
1 polymer ?
#
loop_
_entity_poly.entity_id
_entity_poly.type
_entity_poly.pdbx_seq_one_letter_code
_entity_poly.pdbx_strand_id
1 'polypeptide(L)'
;MEGKLAQLQAATDEAEKQVLENLRALDDATQRVKVAKSLLRSLDAEEQEKILVTDTKLPELLDLLAHATEKYETSQKKYETNMKYLALLKLKMGSSAGGQDDGVKKDKT
;
A
#
# COMPACT_ATOMS: atom_id res chain seq x y z
N MET A 1 -17.32 18.19 12.14
CA MET A 1 -17.30 16.82 11.54
C MET A 1 -16.67 16.84 10.16
N GLU A 2 -16.95 17.85 9.32
CA GLU A 2 -16.31 18.05 8.01
C GLU A 2 -14.78 18.11 8.06
N GLY A 3 -14.18 18.77 9.06
CA GLY A 3 -12.72 18.79 9.24
C GLY A 3 -12.09 17.41 9.45
N LYS A 4 -12.79 16.45 10.07
CA LYS A 4 -12.30 15.08 10.25
C LYS A 4 -12.33 14.28 8.95
N LEU A 5 -13.36 14.52 8.12
CA LEU A 5 -13.45 13.91 6.79
C LEU A 5 -12.32 14.43 5.89
N ALA A 6 -12.08 15.75 5.88
CA ALA A 6 -11.02 16.35 5.08
C ALA A 6 -9.62 15.86 5.51
N GLN A 7 -9.36 15.75 6.82
CA GLN A 7 -8.12 15.19 7.33
C GLN A 7 -7.92 13.72 6.93
N LEU A 8 -8.97 12.91 7.04
CA LEU A 8 -8.90 11.50 6.65
C LEU A 8 -8.72 11.34 5.13
N GLN A 9 -9.34 12.21 4.32
CA GLN A 9 -9.16 12.22 2.87
C GLN A 9 -7.70 12.56 2.51
N ALA A 10 -7.14 13.63 3.09
CA ALA A 10 -5.75 14.00 2.87
C ALA A 10 -4.78 12.87 3.28
N ALA A 11 -5.04 12.20 4.41
CA ALA A 11 -4.25 11.05 4.84
C ALA A 11 -4.40 9.82 3.92
N THR A 12 -5.54 9.69 3.23
CA THR A 12 -5.79 8.63 2.24
C THR A 12 -5.04 8.92 0.95
N ASP A 13 -5.11 10.15 0.44
CA ASP A 13 -4.41 10.59 -0.77
C ASP A 13 -2.88 10.46 -0.60
N GLU A 14 -2.37 10.77 0.60
CA GLU A 14 -0.96 10.58 0.93
C GLU A 14 -0.57 9.10 1.00
N ALA A 15 -1.44 8.26 1.58
CA ALA A 15 -1.20 6.82 1.60
C ALA A 15 -1.20 6.21 0.18
N GLU A 16 -2.06 6.70 -0.71
CA GLU A 16 -2.09 6.29 -2.12
C GLU A 16 -0.79 6.62 -2.85
N LYS A 17 -0.26 7.84 -2.66
CA LYS A 17 1.06 8.23 -3.20
C LYS A 17 2.16 7.29 -2.71
N GLN A 18 2.18 6.98 -1.41
CA GLN A 18 3.14 6.05 -0.81
C GLN A 18 3.04 4.64 -1.43
N VAL A 19 1.82 4.16 -1.70
CA VAL A 19 1.62 2.88 -2.41
C VAL A 19 2.24 2.92 -3.80
N LEU A 20 1.98 3.97 -4.58
CA LEU A 20 2.51 4.11 -5.93
C LEU A 20 4.05 4.20 -5.96
N GLU A 21 4.64 4.94 -5.02
CA GLU A 21 6.09 5.05 -4.88
C GLU A 21 6.73 3.70 -4.51
N ASN A 22 6.17 3.01 -3.52
CA ASN A 22 6.67 1.71 -3.09
C ASN A 22 6.47 0.63 -4.15
N LEU A 23 5.38 0.70 -4.93
CA LEU A 23 5.16 -0.20 -6.07
C LEU A 23 6.25 -0.04 -7.12
N ARG A 24 6.61 1.21 -7.47
CA ARG A 24 7.72 1.48 -8.39
C ARG A 24 9.06 0.95 -7.87
N ALA A 25 9.32 1.11 -6.57
CA ALA A 25 10.53 0.58 -5.94
C ALA A 25 10.56 -0.96 -5.95
N LEU A 26 9.41 -1.61 -5.72
CA LEU A 26 9.26 -3.05 -5.80
C LEU A 26 9.49 -3.57 -7.23
N ASP A 27 8.93 -2.90 -8.23
CA ASP A 27 9.13 -3.24 -9.64
C ASP A 27 10.60 -3.12 -10.03
N ASP A 28 11.28 -2.03 -9.66
CA ASP A 28 12.71 -1.85 -9.92
C ASP A 28 13.56 -2.94 -9.26
N ALA A 29 13.35 -3.22 -7.97
CA ALA A 29 14.05 -4.28 -7.25
C ALA A 29 13.83 -5.66 -7.90
N THR A 30 12.60 -5.94 -8.34
CA THR A 30 12.25 -7.19 -9.04
C THR A 30 13.00 -7.30 -10.37
N GLN A 31 13.07 -6.22 -11.16
CA GLN A 31 13.81 -6.22 -12.41
C GLN A 31 15.31 -6.42 -12.18
N ARG A 32 15.90 -5.79 -11.16
CA ARG A 32 17.32 -5.97 -10.83
C ARG A 32 17.66 -7.42 -10.48
N VAL A 33 16.83 -8.07 -9.66
CA VAL A 33 16.99 -9.50 -9.33
C VAL A 33 16.87 -10.36 -10.59
N LYS A 34 15.90 -10.05 -11.46
CA LYS A 34 15.70 -10.79 -12.72
C LYS A 34 16.93 -10.66 -13.65
N VAL A 35 17.46 -9.45 -13.82
CA VAL A 35 18.66 -9.19 -14.62
C VAL A 35 19.86 -9.91 -14.02
N ALA A 36 20.10 -9.79 -12.71
CA ALA A 36 21.22 -10.47 -12.05
C ALA A 36 21.17 -11.99 -12.22
N LYS A 37 19.99 -12.61 -12.02
CA LYS A 37 19.78 -14.04 -12.26
C LYS A 37 19.97 -14.43 -13.73
N SER A 38 19.56 -13.57 -14.66
CA SER A 38 19.73 -13.82 -16.10
C SER A 38 21.20 -13.79 -16.51
N LEU A 39 21.99 -12.85 -15.97
CA LEU A 39 23.43 -12.77 -16.24
C LEU A 39 24.15 -14.03 -15.75
N LEU A 40 23.86 -14.49 -14.53
CA LEU A 40 24.43 -15.72 -13.99
C LEU A 40 24.10 -16.94 -14.86
N ARG A 41 22.86 -17.04 -15.36
CA ARG A 41 22.43 -18.11 -16.25
C ARG A 41 23.05 -18.06 -17.65
N SER A 42 23.56 -16.91 -18.06
CA SER A 42 24.21 -16.74 -19.37
C SER A 42 25.68 -17.15 -19.39
N LEU A 43 26.29 -17.35 -18.22
CA LEU A 43 27.64 -17.90 -18.08
C LEU A 43 27.63 -19.38 -18.45
N ASP A 44 28.79 -19.91 -18.86
CA ASP A 44 28.90 -21.34 -19.10
C ASP A 44 28.87 -22.15 -17.79
N ALA A 45 28.67 -23.47 -17.90
CA ALA A 45 28.51 -24.32 -16.72
C ALA A 45 29.77 -24.36 -15.83
N GLU A 46 30.95 -24.24 -16.43
CA GLU A 46 32.23 -24.30 -15.70
C GLU A 46 32.47 -23.01 -14.90
N GLU A 47 32.07 -21.87 -15.44
CA GLU A 47 32.07 -20.58 -14.73
C GLU A 47 30.99 -20.52 -13.65
N GLN A 48 29.79 -21.04 -13.92
CA GLN A 48 28.71 -21.10 -12.93
C GLN A 48 29.08 -21.92 -11.69
N GLU A 49 29.77 -23.06 -11.87
CA GLU A 49 30.22 -23.90 -10.75
C GLU A 49 31.27 -23.22 -9.86
N LYS A 50 32.02 -22.26 -10.40
CA LYS A 50 33.08 -21.53 -9.68
C LYS A 50 32.57 -20.32 -8.91
N ILE A 51 31.37 -19.81 -9.22
CA ILE A 51 30.81 -18.60 -8.61
C ILE A 51 29.99 -18.98 -7.37
N LEU A 52 30.41 -18.49 -6.20
CA LEU A 52 29.58 -18.57 -5.02
C LEU A 52 28.52 -17.47 -5.06
N VAL A 53 27.35 -17.73 -4.45
CA VAL A 53 26.28 -16.72 -4.36
C VAL A 53 26.77 -15.43 -3.67
N THR A 54 27.70 -15.55 -2.72
CA THR A 54 28.34 -14.43 -2.02
C THR A 54 29.26 -13.59 -2.88
N ASP A 55 29.75 -14.13 -4.00
CA ASP A 55 30.60 -13.40 -4.95
C ASP A 55 29.76 -12.56 -5.93
N THR A 56 28.43 -12.67 -5.82
CA THR A 56 27.46 -11.95 -6.65
C THR A 56 26.76 -10.88 -5.81
N LYS A 57 26.15 -9.90 -6.48
CA LYS A 57 25.24 -8.93 -5.82
C LYS A 57 23.86 -9.50 -5.50
N LEU A 58 23.65 -10.80 -5.71
CA LEU A 58 22.34 -11.42 -5.59
C LEU A 58 21.79 -11.35 -4.16
N PRO A 59 22.58 -11.58 -3.09
CA PRO A 59 22.09 -11.42 -1.71
C PRO A 59 21.55 -10.01 -1.46
N GLU A 60 22.29 -8.96 -1.78
CA GLU A 60 21.88 -7.57 -1.53
C GLU A 60 20.66 -7.18 -2.36
N LEU A 61 20.55 -7.71 -3.58
CA LEU A 61 19.37 -7.48 -4.42
C LEU A 61 18.14 -8.22 -3.91
N LEU A 62 18.29 -9.40 -3.31
CA LEU A 62 17.20 -10.12 -2.65
C LEU A 62 16.75 -9.41 -1.38
N ASP A 63 17.69 -8.88 -0.59
CA ASP A 63 17.38 -8.06 0.58
C ASP A 63 16.66 -6.76 0.19
N LEU A 64 17.12 -6.11 -0.88
CA LEU A 64 16.46 -4.93 -1.44
C LEU A 64 15.02 -5.25 -1.87
N LEU A 65 14.81 -6.39 -2.54
CA LEU A 65 13.48 -6.86 -2.95
C LEU A 65 12.58 -7.16 -1.75
N ALA A 66 13.11 -7.81 -0.72
CA ALA A 66 12.38 -8.09 0.51
C ALA A 66 11.92 -6.80 1.20
N HIS A 67 12.82 -5.83 1.36
CA HIS A 67 12.48 -4.53 1.95
C HIS A 67 11.49 -3.72 1.11
N ALA A 68 11.62 -3.74 -0.22
CA ALA A 68 10.66 -3.06 -1.09
C ALA A 68 9.26 -3.69 -1.00
N THR A 69 9.20 -5.02 -0.90
CA THR A 69 7.95 -5.78 -0.72
C THR A 69 7.28 -5.40 0.60
N GLU A 70 8.02 -5.43 1.71
CA GLU A 70 7.49 -5.07 3.03
C GLU A 70 6.92 -3.64 3.08
N LYS A 71 7.64 -2.68 2.46
CA LYS A 71 7.18 -1.28 2.37
C LYS A 71 5.91 -1.16 1.55
N TYR A 72 5.85 -1.82 0.39
CA TYR A 72 4.67 -1.84 -0.46
C TYR A 72 3.45 -2.40 0.30
N GLU A 73 3.57 -3.60 0.88
CA GLU A 73 2.49 -4.24 1.64
C GLU A 73 2.02 -3.38 2.82
N THR A 74 2.95 -2.76 3.54
CA THR A 74 2.63 -1.87 4.66
C THR A 74 1.85 -0.64 4.18
N SER A 75 2.29 0.01 3.11
CA SER A 75 1.60 1.17 2.53
C SER A 75 0.22 0.79 1.98
N GLN A 76 0.09 -0.39 1.38
CA GLN A 76 -1.17 -0.90 0.84
C GLN A 76 -2.19 -1.12 1.96
N LYS A 77 -1.79 -1.80 3.05
CA LYS A 77 -2.65 -2.02 4.23
C LYS A 77 -3.12 -0.70 4.84
N LYS A 78 -2.23 0.31 4.91
CA LYS A 78 -2.58 1.65 5.41
C LYS A 78 -3.60 2.34 4.51
N TYR A 79 -3.40 2.33 3.20
CA TYR A 79 -4.33 2.90 2.23
C TYR A 79 -5.72 2.23 2.29
N GLU A 80 -5.77 0.89 2.29
CA GLU A 80 -7.01 0.14 2.41
C GLU A 80 -7.77 0.45 3.71
N THR A 81 -7.04 0.57 4.81
CA THR A 81 -7.62 0.91 6.11
C THR A 81 -8.22 2.31 6.09
N ASN A 82 -7.52 3.29 5.52
CA ASN A 82 -8.01 4.66 5.39
C ASN A 82 -9.27 4.73 4.50
N MET A 83 -9.28 3.98 3.39
CA MET A 83 -10.45 3.87 2.51
C MET A 83 -11.66 3.27 3.23
N LYS A 84 -11.47 2.23 4.04
CA LYS A 84 -12.54 1.65 4.89
C LYS A 84 -13.10 2.70 5.86
N TYR A 85 -12.24 3.47 6.52
CA TYR A 85 -12.69 4.53 7.44
C TYR A 85 -13.41 5.68 6.71
N LEU A 86 -12.96 6.07 5.52
CA LEU A 86 -13.66 7.07 4.70
C LEU A 86 -15.07 6.61 4.35
N ALA A 87 -15.23 5.36 3.92
CA ALA A 87 -16.53 4.78 3.61
C ALA A 87 -17.46 4.80 4.83
N LEU A 88 -16.97 4.36 5.99
CA LEU A 88 -17.74 4.36 7.24
C LEU A 88 -18.14 5.77 7.68
N LEU A 89 -17.24 6.75 7.56
CA LEU A 89 -17.53 8.13 7.96
C LEU A 89 -18.55 8.79 7.02
N LYS A 90 -18.45 8.55 5.71
CA LYS A 90 -19.44 8.99 4.71
C LYS A 90 -20.81 8.40 4.97
N LEU A 91 -20.90 7.10 5.25
CA LEU A 91 -22.15 6.43 5.62
C LEU A 91 -22.76 7.07 6.87
N LYS A 92 -21.96 7.25 7.93
CA LYS A 92 -22.42 7.84 9.19
C LYS A 92 -22.97 9.25 9.01
N MET A 93 -22.35 10.08 8.18
CA MET A 93 -22.85 11.43 7.89
C MET A 93 -24.14 11.41 7.06
N GLY A 94 -24.26 10.48 6.09
CA GLY A 94 -25.49 10.29 5.33
C GLY A 94 -26.66 9.82 6.20
N SER A 95 -26.42 8.94 7.18
CA SER A 95 -27.44 8.48 8.13
C SER A 95 -27.80 9.53 9.19
N SER A 96 -26.91 10.46 9.55
CA SER A 96 -27.22 11.55 10.49
C SER A 96 -28.03 12.70 9.89
N ALA A 97 -28.15 12.78 8.55
CA ALA A 97 -28.93 13.82 7.87
C ALA A 97 -30.44 13.51 7.78
N GLY A 98 -30.88 12.30 8.18
CA GLY A 98 -32.28 11.83 8.04
C GLY A 98 -33.06 11.69 9.36
N GLY A 99 -32.62 12.31 10.45
CA GLY A 99 -33.20 12.11 11.79
C GLY A 99 -33.68 13.39 12.46
N GLN A 100 -34.59 14.14 11.84
CA GLN A 100 -35.26 15.27 12.49
C GLN A 100 -36.64 15.59 11.88
N ASP A 101 -37.66 14.80 12.23
CA ASP A 101 -39.09 15.14 12.43
C ASP A 101 -39.79 13.80 12.75
N ASP A 102 -40.49 13.57 13.86
CA ASP A 102 -41.80 14.16 14.12
C ASP A 102 -41.96 14.53 15.59
N GLY A 103 -42.06 15.83 15.84
CA GLY A 103 -42.67 16.36 17.05
C GLY A 103 -44.16 16.01 17.08
N VAL A 104 -44.53 14.86 17.63
CA VAL A 104 -45.93 14.57 17.98
C VAL A 104 -46.29 15.37 19.23
N LYS A 105 -46.69 16.63 19.04
CA LYS A 105 -47.58 17.33 19.96
C LYS A 105 -48.92 16.58 19.96
N LYS A 106 -49.20 15.81 21.00
CA LYS A 106 -50.59 15.43 21.31
C LYS A 106 -51.19 16.53 22.15
N ASP A 107 -52.01 17.34 21.48
CA ASP A 107 -52.87 18.32 22.10
C ASP A 107 -53.78 17.65 23.14
N LYS A 108 -53.90 18.34 24.27
CA LYS A 108 -54.98 18.16 25.24
C LYS A 108 -56.30 18.52 24.57
N THR A 109 -57.29 17.64 24.60
CA THR A 109 -58.69 18.01 24.88
C THR A 109 -59.38 16.81 25.50
#